data_AF-A0A0F9YJ95-F1
#
_entry.id   AF-A0A0F9YJ95-F1
#
_cell.length_a   1.000
_cell.length_b   1.000
_cell.length_c   1.000
_cell.angle_alpha   90.00
_cell.angle_beta   90.00
_cell.angle_gamma   90.00
#
_symmetry.space_group_name_H-M   'P 1'
#
loop_
_entity.id
_entity.type
_entity.pdbx_description
1 polymer ?
#
loop_
_entity_poly.entity_id
_entity_poly.type
_entity_poly.pdbx_seq_one_letter_code
_entity_poly.pdbx_strand_id
1 'polypeptide(L)'
;MGYAIADMKRSAILTGMLVSVGLLVSGCQGARSPVQEMADISTTVKFDSKTFGVPASPRVTTSKNIRKGGGRSQVGKPYKVRGQWYYPKDEPGYVNTGISSWYGPNFHGRLTANGEIYDMYGLSAAHKTFPLPSYAMVTNLTNGNRVMVRVNDRGPYAHGREIDVSSQAADLLDFKTAGTANVKVEYIGRAPLEGDDTQMLMASFERGGEWNSSGAEAVMVAAADQPISGRNGLAHVAYDAAKPELPGVRPLDHLARDLWTPVPSVGQSVPVPTSPAFSSSYASESRASGAPRALRAFGARGASAERIAIGLIDEAVAERVRFLVNGKGDLIEEAGPEAGLISASLAVARGEDVDAVLLALWQAGADEAFVVRN
;
A
#
# COMPACT_ATOMS: atom_id res chain seq x y z
N MET A 1 51.84 -75.04 4.03
CA MET A 1 52.46 -73.84 3.43
C MET A 1 52.29 -73.96 1.93
N GLY A 2 51.55 -73.15 1.18
CA GLY A 2 50.89 -71.87 1.41
C GLY A 2 50.54 -71.37 0.01
N TYR A 3 49.27 -71.48 -0.39
CA TYR A 3 48.77 -70.97 -1.67
C TYR A 3 47.32 -70.59 -1.49
N ALA A 4 47.07 -69.32 -1.20
CA ALA A 4 45.80 -68.65 -1.42
C ALA A 4 46.01 -67.15 -1.20
N ILE A 5 45.12 -66.36 -1.76
CA ILE A 5 44.96 -64.91 -1.57
C ILE A 5 45.85 -64.03 -2.46
N ALA A 6 45.65 -64.12 -3.78
CA ALA A 6 46.08 -63.06 -4.69
C ALA A 6 45.11 -62.89 -5.87
N ASP A 7 43.80 -62.74 -5.61
CA ASP A 7 42.90 -62.32 -6.71
C ASP A 7 41.59 -61.67 -6.27
N MET A 8 41.65 -60.67 -5.38
CA MET A 8 40.43 -59.95 -4.96
C MET A 8 40.63 -58.45 -4.70
N LYS A 9 41.54 -57.80 -5.45
CA LYS A 9 41.75 -56.34 -5.35
C LYS A 9 41.83 -55.57 -6.65
N ARG A 10 41.70 -56.22 -7.83
CA ARG A 10 41.82 -55.51 -9.12
C ARG A 10 40.50 -55.20 -9.84
N SER A 11 39.36 -55.75 -9.38
CA SER A 11 38.06 -55.54 -10.04
C SER A 11 37.17 -54.46 -9.39
N ALA A 12 37.63 -53.78 -8.35
CA ALA A 12 36.83 -52.76 -7.64
C ALA A 12 37.20 -51.31 -7.97
N ILE A 13 38.25 -51.07 -8.76
CA ILE A 13 38.73 -49.70 -9.07
C ILE A 13 38.29 -49.26 -10.47
N LEU A 14 37.93 -50.17 -11.38
CA LEU A 14 37.54 -49.80 -12.75
C LEU A 14 36.04 -49.48 -12.94
N THR A 15 35.18 -49.81 -11.97
CA THR A 15 33.73 -49.46 -11.99
C THR A 15 33.40 -48.23 -11.13
N GLY A 16 34.40 -47.55 -10.57
CA GLY A 16 34.22 -46.27 -9.85
C GLY A 16 34.50 -45.03 -10.69
N MET A 17 35.10 -45.17 -11.89
CA MET A 17 35.58 -44.05 -12.71
C MET A 17 34.71 -43.78 -13.96
N LEU A 18 33.70 -44.62 -14.22
CA LEU A 18 32.75 -44.44 -15.33
C LEU A 18 31.38 -43.88 -14.87
N VAL A 19 31.13 -43.78 -13.56
CA VAL A 19 29.92 -43.16 -13.00
C VAL A 19 30.17 -41.69 -12.60
N SER A 20 31.43 -41.26 -12.51
CA SER A 20 31.83 -39.92 -12.09
C SER A 20 32.12 -38.94 -13.24
N VAL A 21 31.96 -39.35 -14.51
CA VAL A 21 32.09 -38.47 -15.69
C VAL A 21 30.71 -38.08 -16.28
N GLY A 22 29.63 -38.74 -15.88
CA GLY A 22 28.26 -38.44 -16.35
C GLY A 22 27.51 -37.35 -15.58
N LEU A 23 28.12 -36.71 -14.58
CA LEU A 23 27.45 -35.82 -13.61
C LEU A 23 28.00 -34.39 -13.59
N LEU A 24 28.58 -33.92 -14.70
CA LEU A 24 29.08 -32.54 -14.83
C LEU A 24 28.64 -31.83 -16.12
N VAL A 25 27.57 -32.29 -16.78
CA VAL A 25 26.95 -31.56 -17.90
C VAL A 25 25.44 -31.43 -17.68
N SER A 26 25.06 -30.79 -16.58
CA SER A 26 23.71 -30.25 -16.42
C SER A 26 23.78 -29.02 -15.55
N GLY A 27 23.65 -27.84 -16.16
CA GLY A 27 23.66 -26.61 -15.37
C GLY A 27 24.03 -25.31 -16.08
N CYS A 28 24.36 -25.30 -17.38
CA CYS A 28 24.31 -24.05 -18.14
C CYS A 28 22.86 -23.78 -18.59
N GLN A 29 21.93 -23.65 -17.65
CA GLN A 29 20.75 -22.83 -17.92
C GLN A 29 21.26 -21.40 -17.93
N GLY A 30 21.65 -20.92 -19.12
CA GLY A 30 21.82 -19.50 -19.34
C GLY A 30 20.56 -18.83 -18.84
N ALA A 31 20.71 -17.97 -17.83
CA ALA A 31 19.64 -17.08 -17.41
C ALA A 31 19.23 -16.32 -18.67
N ARG A 32 18.16 -16.77 -19.34
CA ARG A 32 17.47 -15.96 -20.32
C ARG A 32 17.08 -14.74 -19.54
N SER A 33 17.70 -13.60 -19.83
CA SER A 33 17.19 -12.32 -19.39
C SER A 33 15.69 -12.34 -19.69
N PRO A 34 14.81 -12.02 -18.73
CA PRO A 34 13.38 -12.03 -19.00
C PRO A 34 13.18 -11.18 -20.25
N VAL A 35 12.66 -11.81 -21.31
CA VAL A 35 12.42 -11.12 -22.57
C VAL A 35 11.51 -9.95 -22.24
N GLN A 36 12.06 -8.74 -22.34
CA GLN A 36 11.37 -7.55 -21.91
C GLN A 36 10.18 -7.34 -22.85
N GLU A 37 8.96 -7.55 -22.33
CA GLU A 37 7.76 -7.42 -23.13
C GLU A 37 7.58 -5.95 -23.56
N MET A 38 7.37 -5.75 -24.86
CA MET A 38 7.20 -4.43 -25.46
C MET A 38 5.72 -4.09 -25.59
N ALA A 39 5.35 -2.84 -25.34
CA ALA A 39 4.00 -2.35 -25.58
C ALA A 39 3.75 -2.20 -27.09
N ASP A 40 2.57 -2.63 -27.55
CA ASP A 40 2.14 -2.45 -28.94
C ASP A 40 1.61 -1.02 -29.12
N ILE A 41 2.50 -0.10 -29.51
CA ILE A 41 2.21 1.32 -29.62
C ILE A 41 2.80 1.93 -30.89
N SER A 42 2.09 2.92 -31.44
CA SER A 42 2.68 3.78 -32.48
C SER A 42 3.63 4.78 -31.82
N THR A 43 4.88 4.81 -32.27
CA THR A 43 5.88 5.78 -31.81
C THR A 43 5.77 7.13 -32.52
N THR A 44 4.87 7.27 -33.49
CA THR A 44 4.64 8.51 -34.23
C THR A 44 4.08 9.58 -33.30
N VAL A 45 4.75 10.73 -33.24
CA VAL A 45 4.34 11.88 -32.42
C VAL A 45 3.06 12.47 -33.01
N LYS A 46 1.94 12.35 -32.29
CA LYS A 46 0.64 12.98 -32.64
C LYS A 46 0.39 14.30 -31.89
N PHE A 47 1.44 14.88 -31.32
CA PHE A 47 1.36 16.10 -30.51
C PHE A 47 1.74 17.31 -31.35
N ASP A 48 0.84 18.30 -31.43
CA ASP A 48 1.11 19.55 -32.15
C ASP A 48 1.77 20.59 -31.24
N SER A 49 3.11 20.68 -31.35
CA SER A 49 3.90 21.64 -30.59
C SER A 49 3.52 23.10 -30.86
N LYS A 50 2.98 23.41 -32.05
CA LYS A 50 2.53 24.75 -32.41
C LYS A 50 1.30 25.17 -31.59
N THR A 51 0.40 24.22 -31.32
CA THR A 51 -0.81 24.46 -30.51
C THR A 51 -0.50 24.63 -29.03
N PHE A 52 0.42 23.83 -28.49
CA PHE A 52 0.68 23.82 -27.04
C PHE A 52 1.89 24.66 -26.61
N GLY A 53 2.71 25.13 -27.55
CA GLY A 53 3.87 25.99 -27.27
C GLY A 53 5.06 25.28 -26.62
N VAL A 54 5.00 23.95 -26.48
CA VAL A 54 6.07 23.10 -25.95
C VAL A 54 6.27 21.89 -26.86
N PRO A 55 7.49 21.36 -27.01
CA PRO A 55 7.69 20.09 -27.70
C PRO A 55 7.13 18.94 -26.85
N ALA A 56 6.80 17.84 -27.49
CA ALA A 56 6.37 16.64 -26.80
C ALA A 56 7.56 16.01 -26.05
N SER A 57 7.40 15.67 -24.77
CA SER A 57 8.46 15.10 -23.88
C SER A 57 9.23 13.89 -24.48
N PRO A 58 10.50 13.65 -24.15
CA PRO A 58 11.22 12.51 -24.73
C PRO A 58 10.60 11.16 -24.31
N ARG A 59 10.63 10.18 -25.23
CA ARG A 59 10.33 8.77 -24.94
C ARG A 59 11.61 8.09 -24.48
N VAL A 60 11.58 7.48 -23.31
CA VAL A 60 12.73 6.78 -22.72
C VAL A 60 12.61 5.26 -22.79
N THR A 61 11.39 4.73 -22.98
CA THR A 61 11.16 3.27 -23.13
C THR A 61 9.90 2.96 -23.94
N THR A 62 9.78 1.70 -24.37
CA THR A 62 8.58 1.09 -24.95
C THR A 62 8.19 -0.21 -24.23
N SER A 63 8.86 -0.52 -23.11
CA SER A 63 8.54 -1.73 -22.34
C SER A 63 7.22 -1.60 -21.62
N LYS A 64 6.46 -2.69 -21.55
CA LYS A 64 5.26 -2.79 -20.71
C LYS A 64 5.57 -2.63 -19.23
N ASN A 65 6.73 -3.11 -18.79
CA ASN A 65 7.16 -3.04 -17.40
C ASN A 65 7.97 -1.77 -17.18
N ILE A 66 7.27 -0.72 -16.73
CA ILE A 66 7.87 0.58 -16.44
C ILE A 66 8.19 0.67 -14.95
N ARG A 67 9.40 1.13 -14.63
CA ARG A 67 9.79 1.48 -13.26
C ARG A 67 8.86 2.58 -12.71
N LYS A 68 8.29 2.34 -11.54
CA LYS A 68 7.45 3.32 -10.82
C LYS A 68 8.33 4.30 -10.03
N GLY A 69 7.87 5.53 -9.86
CA GLY A 69 8.60 6.57 -9.11
C GLY A 69 9.83 7.15 -9.83
N GLY A 70 10.73 7.77 -9.05
CA GLY A 70 12.00 8.35 -9.52
C GLY A 70 11.90 9.74 -10.17
N GLY A 71 10.76 10.42 -10.07
CA GLY A 71 10.54 11.78 -10.58
C GLY A 71 11.03 12.88 -9.63
N ARG A 72 10.39 14.05 -9.65
CA ARG A 72 10.64 15.16 -8.72
C ARG A 72 9.37 15.59 -8.00
N SER A 73 9.48 15.91 -6.71
CA SER A 73 8.41 16.57 -5.97
C SER A 73 8.39 18.06 -6.31
N GLN A 74 7.25 18.57 -6.76
CA GLN A 74 7.05 19.96 -7.12
C GLN A 74 5.59 20.38 -7.01
N VAL A 75 5.33 21.55 -6.41
CA VAL A 75 4.12 22.29 -6.72
C VAL A 75 4.24 22.82 -8.14
N GLY A 76 5.38 23.42 -8.45
CA GLY A 76 5.69 24.00 -9.76
C GLY A 76 5.37 25.49 -9.82
N LYS A 77 6.01 26.18 -10.75
CA LYS A 77 5.78 27.61 -10.98
C LYS A 77 4.51 27.81 -11.81
N PRO A 78 3.84 28.98 -11.70
CA PRO A 78 2.77 29.33 -12.63
C PRO A 78 3.23 29.22 -14.08
N TYR A 79 2.36 28.72 -14.94
CA TYR A 79 2.70 28.44 -16.34
C TYR A 79 1.51 28.76 -17.25
N LYS A 80 1.79 28.95 -18.55
CA LYS A 80 0.80 29.38 -19.54
C LYS A 80 0.69 28.36 -20.66
N VAL A 81 -0.52 27.91 -20.96
CA VAL A 81 -0.81 27.03 -22.10
C VAL A 81 -2.01 27.60 -22.85
N ARG A 82 -1.91 27.71 -24.19
CA ARG A 82 -2.98 28.25 -25.05
C ARG A 82 -3.55 29.60 -24.60
N GLY A 83 -2.71 30.47 -24.05
CA GLY A 83 -3.15 31.79 -23.59
C GLY A 83 -3.66 31.84 -22.14
N GLN A 84 -3.95 30.69 -21.52
CA GLN A 84 -4.49 30.61 -20.17
C GLN A 84 -3.38 30.33 -19.15
N TRP A 85 -3.43 31.04 -18.02
CA TRP A 85 -2.51 30.85 -16.90
C TRP A 85 -3.04 29.80 -15.93
N TYR A 86 -2.14 28.94 -15.47
CA TYR A 86 -2.38 27.94 -14.45
C TYR A 86 -1.43 28.19 -13.28
N TYR A 87 -1.95 28.03 -12.07
CA TYR A 87 -1.25 28.31 -10.82
C TYR A 87 -1.26 27.04 -9.97
N PRO A 88 -0.26 26.17 -10.11
CA PRO A 88 -0.15 25.01 -9.24
C PRO A 88 -0.04 25.40 -7.77
N LYS A 89 -0.72 24.65 -6.92
CA LYS A 89 -0.77 24.85 -5.47
C LYS A 89 -1.20 23.55 -4.79
N ASP A 90 -0.88 23.39 -3.52
CA ASP A 90 -1.51 22.36 -2.69
C ASP A 90 -3.01 22.71 -2.51
N GLU A 91 -3.89 21.73 -2.67
CA GLU A 91 -5.34 21.93 -2.62
C GLU A 91 -6.01 20.97 -1.62
N PRO A 92 -5.70 21.06 -0.31
CA PRO A 92 -6.36 20.24 0.70
C PRO A 92 -7.88 20.47 0.67
N GLY A 93 -8.66 19.39 0.65
CA GLY A 93 -10.12 19.45 0.57
C GLY A 93 -10.67 19.81 -0.80
N TYR A 94 -9.86 19.81 -1.86
CA TYR A 94 -10.34 19.99 -3.22
C TYR A 94 -11.34 18.90 -3.60
N VAL A 95 -12.52 19.34 -4.02
CA VAL A 95 -13.55 18.50 -4.62
C VAL A 95 -14.13 19.28 -5.80
N ASN A 96 -14.02 18.72 -7.00
CA ASN A 96 -14.62 19.33 -8.18
C ASN A 96 -15.21 18.26 -9.11
N THR A 97 -16.17 18.66 -9.93
CA THR A 97 -16.76 17.81 -10.96
C THR A 97 -16.41 18.34 -12.34
N GLY A 98 -16.16 17.44 -13.28
CA GLY A 98 -15.93 17.82 -14.67
C GLY A 98 -15.70 16.62 -15.57
N ILE A 99 -15.26 16.91 -16.80
CA ILE A 99 -15.03 15.87 -17.80
C ILE A 99 -13.66 15.23 -17.60
N SER A 100 -13.61 13.92 -17.41
CA SER A 100 -12.39 13.14 -17.56
C SER A 100 -12.22 12.67 -18.99
N SER A 101 -10.99 12.62 -19.47
CA SER A 101 -10.62 11.75 -20.59
C SER A 101 -9.45 10.85 -20.21
N TRP A 102 -8.83 10.19 -21.19
CA TRP A 102 -7.69 9.33 -20.93
C TRP A 102 -6.55 9.48 -21.96
N TYR A 103 -5.33 9.21 -21.51
CA TYR A 103 -4.13 9.31 -22.32
C TYR A 103 -3.99 8.15 -23.31
N GLY A 104 -3.96 8.48 -24.60
CA GLY A 104 -3.75 7.51 -25.67
C GLY A 104 -2.42 6.74 -25.56
N PRO A 105 -2.31 5.59 -26.24
CA PRO A 105 -1.16 4.69 -26.13
C PRO A 105 0.18 5.34 -26.54
N ASN A 106 0.12 6.36 -27.40
CA ASN A 106 1.29 7.09 -27.89
C ASN A 106 2.07 7.83 -26.80
N PHE A 107 1.50 8.03 -25.60
CA PHE A 107 2.22 8.68 -24.50
C PHE A 107 3.12 7.72 -23.72
N HIS A 108 2.84 6.40 -23.75
CA HIS A 108 3.52 5.41 -22.90
C HIS A 108 5.04 5.53 -22.95
N GLY A 109 5.76 5.33 -21.85
CA GLY A 109 7.22 5.38 -21.85
C GLY A 109 7.83 6.77 -22.09
N ARG A 110 7.02 7.84 -22.15
CA ARG A 110 7.50 9.24 -22.19
C ARG A 110 7.59 9.82 -20.79
N LEU A 111 8.45 10.82 -20.62
CA LEU A 111 8.54 11.55 -19.37
C LEU A 111 7.28 12.41 -19.14
N THR A 112 6.75 12.37 -17.92
CA THR A 112 5.70 13.26 -17.43
C THR A 112 6.30 14.60 -16.96
N ALA A 113 5.45 15.56 -16.60
CA ALA A 113 5.88 16.86 -16.09
C ALA A 113 6.77 16.78 -14.83
N ASN A 114 6.59 15.77 -13.97
CA ASN A 114 7.46 15.57 -12.80
C ASN A 114 8.71 14.74 -13.09
N GLY A 115 8.81 14.13 -14.28
CA GLY A 115 9.95 13.32 -14.70
C GLY A 115 9.78 11.82 -14.48
N GLU A 116 8.65 11.37 -13.95
CA GLU A 116 8.29 9.96 -13.99
C GLU A 116 8.05 9.50 -15.43
N ILE A 117 8.05 8.18 -15.64
CA ILE A 117 7.75 7.60 -16.94
C ILE A 117 6.26 7.27 -16.97
N TYR A 118 5.52 7.84 -17.92
CA TYR A 118 4.09 7.52 -18.06
C TYR A 118 3.89 6.05 -18.44
N ASP A 119 3.09 5.36 -17.65
CA ASP A 119 2.69 3.99 -17.88
C ASP A 119 1.19 3.90 -18.12
N MET A 120 0.80 3.36 -19.28
CA MET A 120 -0.61 3.23 -19.64
C MET A 120 -1.31 2.14 -18.84
N TYR A 121 -0.54 1.17 -18.33
CA TYR A 121 -1.02 0.04 -17.53
C TYR A 121 -1.05 0.38 -16.02
N GLY A 122 -0.43 1.48 -15.61
CA GLY A 122 -0.48 1.97 -14.23
C GLY A 122 -1.70 2.84 -13.96
N LEU A 123 -2.00 3.11 -12.69
CA LEU A 123 -3.07 4.03 -12.27
C LEU A 123 -2.52 5.45 -12.07
N SER A 124 -2.40 6.19 -13.17
CA SER A 124 -1.88 7.56 -13.14
C SER A 124 -2.84 8.55 -13.79
N ALA A 125 -2.62 9.84 -13.54
CA ALA A 125 -3.41 10.92 -14.11
C ALA A 125 -2.62 12.23 -14.23
N ALA A 126 -3.23 13.19 -14.91
CA ALA A 126 -2.75 14.55 -15.02
C ALA A 126 -3.79 15.55 -14.56
N HIS A 127 -3.30 16.53 -13.80
CA HIS A 127 -4.10 17.64 -13.33
C HIS A 127 -3.37 18.97 -13.54
N LYS A 128 -4.12 20.05 -13.74
CA LYS A 128 -3.59 21.37 -14.10
C LYS A 128 -2.82 22.00 -12.95
N THR A 129 -3.32 21.83 -11.73
CA THR A 129 -2.87 22.61 -10.56
C THR A 129 -2.37 21.79 -9.39
N PHE A 130 -2.62 20.49 -9.33
CA PHE A 130 -2.21 19.70 -8.17
C PHE A 130 -0.68 19.65 -8.02
N PRO A 131 -0.16 19.56 -6.78
CA PRO A 131 1.25 19.27 -6.56
C PRO A 131 1.58 17.89 -7.16
N LEU A 132 2.79 17.73 -7.67
CA LEU A 132 3.27 16.47 -8.24
C LEU A 132 4.39 15.90 -7.37
N PRO A 133 4.45 14.58 -7.18
CA PRO A 133 3.34 13.66 -7.38
C PRO A 133 2.29 13.82 -6.26
N SER A 134 1.02 13.53 -6.56
CA SER A 134 -0.07 13.49 -5.59
C SER A 134 -1.04 12.36 -5.88
N TYR A 135 -1.98 12.14 -4.96
CA TYR A 135 -3.09 11.21 -5.14
C TYR A 135 -4.41 11.96 -5.30
N ALA A 136 -5.25 11.45 -6.18
CA ALA A 136 -6.62 11.91 -6.36
C ALA A 136 -7.57 10.71 -6.41
N MET A 137 -8.72 10.82 -5.74
CA MET A 137 -9.82 9.87 -5.95
C MET A 137 -10.66 10.38 -7.12
N VAL A 138 -10.90 9.51 -8.10
CA VAL A 138 -11.71 9.81 -9.27
C VAL A 138 -12.94 8.92 -9.22
N THR A 139 -14.12 9.51 -9.23
CA THR A 139 -15.40 8.79 -9.26
C THR A 139 -16.11 9.08 -10.57
N ASN A 140 -16.44 8.07 -11.37
CA ASN A 140 -17.31 8.22 -12.52
C ASN A 140 -18.76 8.38 -12.04
N LEU A 141 -19.36 9.53 -12.34
CA LEU A 141 -20.68 9.92 -11.85
C LEU A 141 -21.82 9.16 -12.53
N THR A 142 -21.55 8.51 -13.66
CA THR A 142 -22.57 7.76 -14.42
C THR A 142 -22.82 6.38 -13.80
N ASN A 143 -21.76 5.68 -13.40
CA ASN A 143 -21.85 4.30 -12.90
C ASN A 143 -21.50 4.18 -11.41
N GLY A 144 -20.88 5.19 -10.81
CA GLY A 144 -20.43 5.20 -9.41
C GLY A 144 -19.07 4.51 -9.17
N ASN A 145 -18.42 3.99 -10.21
CA ASN A 145 -17.08 3.39 -10.06
C ASN A 145 -16.09 4.47 -9.61
N ARG A 146 -15.20 4.13 -8.68
CA ARG A 146 -14.15 5.04 -8.24
C ARG A 146 -12.83 4.33 -8.02
N VAL A 147 -11.74 5.07 -8.21
CA VAL A 147 -10.38 4.58 -7.98
C VAL A 147 -9.45 5.75 -7.66
N MET A 148 -8.49 5.51 -6.77
CA MET A 148 -7.40 6.43 -6.53
C MET A 148 -6.36 6.34 -7.66
N VAL A 149 -5.86 7.49 -8.09
CA VAL A 149 -4.83 7.61 -9.14
C VAL A 149 -3.68 8.48 -8.67
N ARG A 150 -2.48 8.15 -9.16
CA ARG A 150 -1.28 8.98 -8.99
C ARG A 150 -1.24 10.10 -10.01
N VAL A 151 -1.37 11.34 -9.55
CA VAL A 151 -1.22 12.53 -10.37
C VAL A 151 0.26 12.89 -10.49
N ASN A 152 0.86 12.63 -11.66
CA ASN A 152 2.29 12.85 -11.92
C ASN A 152 2.57 13.71 -13.17
N ASP A 153 1.52 14.15 -13.86
CA ASP A 153 1.64 14.94 -15.08
C ASP A 153 0.74 16.20 -15.07
N ARG A 154 0.95 17.08 -16.05
CA ARG A 154 0.27 18.37 -16.19
C ARG A 154 -0.69 18.37 -17.37
N GLY A 155 -1.89 18.90 -17.15
CA GLY A 155 -2.98 18.93 -18.13
C GLY A 155 -4.30 18.52 -17.45
N PRO A 156 -5.38 18.32 -18.19
CA PRO A 156 -5.57 18.58 -19.62
C PRO A 156 -5.75 20.07 -19.99
N TYR A 157 -5.46 20.41 -21.26
CA TYR A 157 -5.57 21.78 -21.82
C TYR A 157 -6.57 21.92 -22.96
N ALA A 158 -7.45 20.94 -23.12
CA ALA A 158 -8.43 20.89 -24.19
C ALA A 158 -9.83 20.65 -23.63
N HIS A 159 -10.83 21.23 -24.31
CA HIS A 159 -12.26 20.95 -24.10
C HIS A 159 -12.77 21.12 -22.66
N GLY A 160 -12.14 21.98 -21.85
CA GLY A 160 -12.56 22.22 -20.47
C GLY A 160 -12.47 20.98 -19.57
N ARG A 161 -11.72 19.95 -19.96
CA ARG A 161 -11.56 18.71 -19.19
C ARG A 161 -10.94 18.99 -17.84
N GLU A 162 -11.34 18.22 -16.84
CA GLU A 162 -10.89 18.34 -15.46
C GLU A 162 -9.60 17.56 -15.24
N ILE A 163 -9.59 16.29 -15.68
CA ILE A 163 -8.50 15.35 -15.44
C ILE A 163 -8.32 14.45 -16.66
N ASP A 164 -7.09 14.05 -16.96
CA ASP A 164 -6.82 12.98 -17.93
C ASP A 164 -6.19 11.81 -17.17
N VAL A 165 -6.83 10.64 -17.20
CA VAL A 165 -6.35 9.43 -16.50
C VAL A 165 -5.62 8.48 -17.46
N SER A 166 -4.92 7.50 -16.91
CA SER A 166 -4.29 6.44 -17.70
C SER A 166 -5.33 5.53 -18.38
N SER A 167 -4.88 4.77 -19.39
CA SER A 167 -5.72 3.76 -20.04
C SER A 167 -6.31 2.78 -19.02
N GLN A 168 -5.50 2.25 -18.11
CA GLN A 168 -5.96 1.30 -17.08
C GLN A 168 -6.99 1.93 -16.13
N ALA A 169 -6.79 3.18 -15.71
CA ALA A 169 -7.76 3.86 -14.85
C ALA A 169 -9.10 4.09 -15.58
N ALA A 170 -9.08 4.39 -16.87
CA ALA A 170 -10.29 4.53 -17.68
C ALA A 170 -11.03 3.20 -17.90
N ASP A 171 -10.30 2.07 -17.92
CA ASP A 171 -10.90 0.72 -17.92
C ASP A 171 -11.64 0.45 -16.61
N LEU A 172 -11.02 0.71 -15.45
CA LEU A 172 -11.65 0.52 -14.13
C LEU A 172 -12.86 1.44 -13.92
N LEU A 173 -12.73 2.70 -14.31
CA LEU A 173 -13.83 3.67 -14.26
C LEU A 173 -14.90 3.42 -15.33
N ASP A 174 -14.67 2.46 -16.23
CA ASP A 174 -15.60 2.00 -17.25
C ASP A 174 -16.09 3.14 -18.18
N PHE A 175 -15.12 3.87 -18.73
CA PHE A 175 -15.40 4.87 -19.77
C PHE A 175 -14.40 4.88 -20.93
N LYS A 176 -13.39 3.99 -20.93
CA LYS A 176 -12.36 3.97 -21.97
C LYS A 176 -12.95 3.90 -23.39
N THR A 177 -13.95 3.03 -23.61
CA THR A 177 -14.65 2.90 -24.90
C THR A 177 -15.42 4.15 -25.28
N ALA A 178 -16.05 4.82 -24.32
CA ALA A 178 -16.74 6.10 -24.53
C ALA A 178 -15.76 7.27 -24.75
N GLY A 179 -14.51 7.12 -24.34
CA GLY A 179 -13.45 8.13 -24.46
C GLY A 179 -13.46 9.20 -23.38
N THR A 180 -14.63 9.53 -22.84
CA THR A 180 -14.80 10.55 -21.79
C THR A 180 -15.89 10.17 -20.80
N ALA A 181 -15.85 10.74 -19.60
CA ALA A 181 -16.88 10.59 -18.57
C ALA A 181 -17.02 11.85 -17.72
N ASN A 182 -18.22 12.06 -17.16
CA ASN A 182 -18.40 13.01 -16.06
C ASN A 182 -17.85 12.38 -14.79
N VAL A 183 -16.92 13.06 -14.13
CA VAL A 183 -16.27 12.56 -12.91
C VAL A 183 -16.33 13.58 -11.79
N LYS A 184 -16.28 13.08 -10.55
CA LYS A 184 -15.86 13.83 -9.37
C LYS A 184 -14.39 13.53 -9.10
N VAL A 185 -13.60 14.57 -8.89
CA VAL A 185 -12.18 14.51 -8.56
C VAL A 185 -11.96 15.08 -7.16
N GLU A 186 -11.33 14.30 -6.30
CA GLU A 186 -11.05 14.67 -4.92
C GLU A 186 -9.53 14.59 -4.70
N TYR A 187 -8.93 15.67 -4.21
CA TYR A 187 -7.52 15.66 -3.82
C TYR A 187 -7.34 14.91 -2.51
N ILE A 188 -6.49 13.89 -2.50
CA ILE A 188 -6.24 13.06 -1.32
C ILE A 188 -5.01 13.55 -0.55
N GLY A 189 -3.93 13.89 -1.27
CA GLY A 189 -2.69 14.32 -0.64
C GLY A 189 -1.48 14.17 -1.55
N ARG A 190 -0.30 14.52 -1.04
CA ARG A 190 0.96 14.28 -1.75
C ARG A 190 1.26 12.78 -1.78
N ALA A 191 1.87 12.35 -2.87
CA ALA A 191 2.31 10.97 -3.03
C ALA A 191 3.82 10.87 -2.73
N PRO A 192 4.30 9.72 -2.21
CA PRO A 192 5.73 9.44 -2.13
C PRO A 192 6.38 9.52 -3.51
N LEU A 193 7.64 9.99 -3.53
CA LEU A 193 8.40 10.11 -4.78
C LEU A 193 8.84 8.75 -5.32
N GLU A 194 9.20 7.86 -4.39
CA GLU A 194 9.72 6.53 -4.66
C GLU A 194 8.72 5.46 -4.24
N GLY A 195 8.93 4.25 -4.76
CA GLY A 195 8.11 3.08 -4.46
C GLY A 195 7.10 2.76 -5.56
N ASP A 196 6.53 1.56 -5.43
CA ASP A 196 5.45 1.08 -6.29
C ASP A 196 4.13 1.15 -5.52
N ASP A 197 3.31 2.13 -5.86
CA ASP A 197 1.99 2.35 -5.27
C ASP A 197 0.87 1.56 -5.98
N THR A 198 1.22 0.72 -6.97
CA THR A 198 0.23 0.00 -7.79
C THR A 198 -0.74 -0.83 -6.95
N GLN A 199 -0.23 -1.58 -5.97
CA GLN A 199 -1.10 -2.42 -5.12
C GLN A 199 -2.08 -1.59 -4.30
N MET A 200 -1.61 -0.47 -3.72
CA MET A 200 -2.45 0.43 -2.94
C MET A 200 -3.52 1.09 -3.80
N LEU A 201 -3.15 1.59 -4.98
CA LEU A 201 -4.08 2.23 -5.90
C LEU A 201 -5.11 1.23 -6.42
N MET A 202 -4.70 0.00 -6.75
CA MET A 202 -5.63 -1.05 -7.18
C MET A 202 -6.61 -1.45 -6.06
N ALA A 203 -6.15 -1.52 -4.82
CA ALA A 203 -7.00 -1.84 -3.67
C ALA A 203 -8.06 -0.76 -3.37
N SER A 204 -7.85 0.47 -3.85
CA SER A 204 -8.82 1.58 -3.71
C SER A 204 -9.98 1.53 -4.70
N PHE A 205 -9.95 0.60 -5.66
CA PHE A 205 -11.01 0.49 -6.66
C PHE A 205 -12.31 -0.02 -6.02
N GLU A 206 -13.39 0.73 -6.23
CA GLU A 206 -14.73 0.37 -5.79
C GLU A 206 -15.67 0.43 -7.00
N ARG A 207 -16.46 -0.63 -7.20
CA ARG A 207 -17.47 -0.69 -8.25
C ARG A 207 -18.74 0.01 -7.79
N GLY A 208 -19.26 0.91 -8.62
CA GLY A 208 -20.50 1.60 -8.33
C GLY A 208 -21.71 0.67 -8.39
N GLY A 209 -22.66 0.89 -7.48
CA GLY A 209 -23.84 0.05 -7.32
C GLY A 209 -23.70 -1.09 -6.30
N GLU A 210 -22.48 -1.40 -5.82
CA GLU A 210 -22.27 -2.36 -4.71
C GLU A 210 -22.40 -1.71 -3.32
N TRP A 211 -22.62 -0.40 -3.24
CA TRP A 211 -22.92 0.30 -1.99
C TRP A 211 -24.42 0.26 -1.68
N ASN A 212 -24.89 -0.89 -1.18
CA ASN A 212 -26.21 -1.04 -0.54
C ASN A 212 -26.18 -2.14 0.56
N SER A 213 -25.09 -2.31 1.35
CA SER A 213 -25.11 -3.12 2.58
C SER A 213 -23.82 -3.15 3.42
N SER A 214 -23.12 -2.02 3.65
CA SER A 214 -22.10 -1.98 4.73
C SER A 214 -21.61 -0.56 5.04
N GLY A 215 -22.54 0.33 5.38
CA GLY A 215 -22.19 1.53 6.15
C GLY A 215 -21.92 1.15 7.61
N ALA A 216 -20.72 0.66 7.91
CA ALA A 216 -20.00 0.73 9.19
C ALA A 216 -18.79 -0.22 9.15
N GLU A 217 -17.59 0.31 9.43
CA GLU A 217 -16.35 -0.39 9.79
C GLU A 217 -16.30 -1.92 9.54
N ALA A 218 -15.79 -2.33 8.38
CA ALA A 218 -15.36 -3.71 8.17
C ALA A 218 -13.85 -3.83 8.35
N VAL A 219 -13.41 -3.80 9.62
CA VAL A 219 -12.16 -4.49 10.00
C VAL A 219 -12.43 -5.98 9.78
N MET A 220 -11.87 -6.54 8.71
CA MET A 220 -11.96 -7.98 8.44
C MET A 220 -11.05 -8.73 9.42
N VAL A 221 -11.60 -9.19 10.55
CA VAL A 221 -10.95 -10.22 11.38
C VAL A 221 -11.15 -11.56 10.67
N ALA A 222 -10.05 -12.15 10.18
CA ALA A 222 -10.07 -13.50 9.64
C ALA A 222 -10.40 -14.52 10.75
N ALA A 223 -11.63 -15.03 10.78
CA ALA A 223 -11.97 -16.20 11.56
C ALA A 223 -11.41 -17.44 10.86
N ALA A 224 -10.43 -18.09 11.49
CA ALA A 224 -9.93 -19.39 11.07
C ALA A 224 -11.01 -20.45 11.38
N ASP A 225 -11.80 -20.81 10.37
CA ASP A 225 -12.77 -21.89 10.49
C ASP A 225 -12.02 -23.24 10.42
N GLN A 226 -12.02 -23.98 11.53
CA GLN A 226 -11.57 -25.36 11.59
C GLN A 226 -12.68 -26.27 11.03
N PRO A 227 -12.39 -27.19 10.09
CA PRO A 227 -13.42 -28.07 9.55
C PRO A 227 -13.78 -29.16 10.56
N ILE A 228 -15.03 -29.15 11.05
CA ILE A 228 -15.59 -30.29 11.78
C ILE A 228 -16.05 -31.32 10.74
N SER A 229 -15.35 -32.46 10.69
CA SER A 229 -15.81 -33.67 10.02
C SER A 229 -16.98 -34.30 10.79
N GLY A 230 -18.06 -34.68 10.10
CA GLY A 230 -18.95 -35.72 10.63
C GLY A 230 -20.41 -35.75 10.16
N ARG A 231 -20.64 -36.49 9.06
CA ARG A 231 -21.68 -37.53 8.91
C ARG A 231 -23.12 -37.15 8.48
N ASN A 232 -23.39 -37.51 7.23
CA ASN A 232 -24.59 -38.08 6.61
C ASN A 232 -26.00 -37.65 7.06
N GLY A 233 -26.75 -37.11 6.10
CA GLY A 233 -28.21 -37.14 6.08
C GLY A 233 -28.76 -36.55 4.78
N LEU A 234 -28.93 -37.41 3.77
CA LEU A 234 -29.61 -37.08 2.52
C LEU A 234 -31.09 -36.79 2.80
N ALA A 235 -31.59 -35.62 2.39
CA ALA A 235 -33.01 -35.40 2.13
C ALA A 235 -33.18 -34.31 1.08
N HIS A 236 -33.51 -34.74 -0.14
CA HIS A 236 -34.07 -33.89 -1.18
C HIS A 236 -35.49 -33.47 -0.77
N VAL A 237 -35.77 -32.17 -0.75
CA VAL A 237 -37.13 -31.64 -0.96
C VAL A 237 -37.02 -30.40 -1.84
N ALA A 238 -37.59 -30.50 -3.04
CA ALA A 238 -37.81 -29.41 -3.97
C ALA A 238 -39.20 -28.77 -3.73
N TYR A 239 -39.55 -27.78 -4.57
CA TYR A 239 -40.76 -26.93 -4.62
C TYR A 239 -40.64 -25.63 -3.78
N ASP A 240 -41.02 -24.45 -4.28
CA ASP A 240 -41.41 -24.02 -5.62
C ASP A 240 -41.22 -22.50 -5.70
N ALA A 241 -41.07 -21.97 -6.91
CA ALA A 241 -40.95 -20.55 -7.17
C ALA A 241 -42.34 -19.88 -7.20
N ALA A 242 -42.54 -18.83 -6.40
CA ALA A 242 -43.66 -17.90 -6.58
C ALA A 242 -43.22 -16.44 -6.42
N LYS A 243 -43.67 -15.63 -7.37
CA LYS A 243 -43.40 -14.20 -7.62
C LYS A 243 -44.11 -13.28 -6.61
N PRO A 244 -43.78 -11.97 -6.57
CA PRO A 244 -43.90 -11.13 -5.38
C PRO A 244 -45.26 -10.42 -5.29
N GLU A 245 -45.74 -10.19 -4.06
CA GLU A 245 -46.87 -9.30 -3.77
C GLU A 245 -46.37 -7.97 -3.18
N LEU A 246 -46.95 -6.88 -3.69
CA LEU A 246 -46.73 -5.47 -3.33
C LEU A 246 -47.73 -5.03 -2.23
N PRO A 247 -47.60 -3.81 -1.65
CA PRO A 247 -47.70 -3.55 -0.21
C PRO A 247 -49.06 -3.08 0.31
N GLY A 248 -49.26 -3.26 1.63
CA GLY A 248 -49.95 -2.30 2.48
C GLY A 248 -51.47 -2.39 2.58
N VAL A 249 -51.98 -3.35 3.38
CA VAL A 249 -53.24 -3.21 4.15
C VAL A 249 -53.11 -4.10 5.41
N ARG A 250 -53.27 -3.52 6.61
CA ARG A 250 -53.38 -4.28 7.87
C ARG A 250 -54.86 -4.39 8.26
N PRO A 251 -55.41 -5.59 8.47
CA PRO A 251 -56.71 -5.75 9.11
C PRO A 251 -56.61 -5.53 10.62
N LEU A 252 -57.66 -4.89 11.13
CA LEU A 252 -57.77 -4.26 12.44
C LEU A 252 -58.51 -5.18 13.42
N ASP A 253 -57.98 -6.36 13.68
CA ASP A 253 -58.59 -7.30 14.63
C ASP A 253 -57.50 -7.84 15.57
N HIS A 254 -57.27 -7.12 16.68
CA HIS A 254 -56.75 -7.61 17.98
C HIS A 254 -56.27 -6.41 18.83
N LEU A 255 -57.17 -5.45 19.03
CA LEU A 255 -57.15 -4.56 20.19
C LEU A 255 -58.26 -5.04 21.12
N ALA A 256 -57.94 -5.23 22.39
CA ALA A 256 -58.80 -5.76 23.46
C ALA A 256 -58.94 -7.30 23.51
N ARG A 257 -57.88 -7.94 24.00
CA ARG A 257 -58.02 -9.03 24.98
C ARG A 257 -56.87 -8.95 25.98
N ASP A 258 -57.25 -8.60 27.20
CA ASP A 258 -56.63 -9.00 28.47
C ASP A 258 -55.21 -8.44 28.73
N LEU A 259 -55.02 -7.26 29.35
CA LEU A 259 -55.47 -6.89 30.70
C LEU A 259 -55.36 -8.04 31.71
N TRP A 260 -54.16 -8.56 31.90
CA TRP A 260 -53.77 -9.26 33.13
C TRP A 260 -52.27 -9.12 33.40
N THR A 261 -51.93 -8.38 34.46
CA THR A 261 -50.59 -8.36 35.07
C THR A 261 -50.53 -9.35 36.23
N PRO A 262 -49.42 -10.10 36.37
CA PRO A 262 -48.87 -10.35 37.69
C PRO A 262 -47.38 -9.98 37.79
N VAL A 263 -47.03 -9.56 39.00
CA VAL A 263 -45.75 -9.10 39.55
C VAL A 263 -44.56 -10.01 39.21
N PRO A 264 -43.36 -9.46 38.89
CA PRO A 264 -42.14 -10.26 38.86
C PRO A 264 -41.52 -10.42 40.25
N SER A 265 -41.28 -11.67 40.60
CA SER A 265 -40.60 -12.14 41.80
C SER A 265 -39.12 -11.72 41.83
N VAL A 266 -38.69 -11.34 43.02
CA VAL A 266 -37.30 -11.09 43.42
C VAL A 266 -36.47 -12.38 43.31
N GLY A 267 -35.27 -12.24 42.74
CA GLY A 267 -34.15 -13.14 43.01
C GLY A 267 -33.53 -13.75 41.76
N GLN A 268 -32.52 -13.08 41.18
CA GLN A 268 -31.39 -13.78 40.58
C GLN A 268 -30.15 -12.88 40.54
N SER A 269 -29.06 -13.48 41.00
CA SER A 269 -27.70 -12.98 41.19
C SER A 269 -27.07 -12.40 39.92
N VAL A 270 -26.39 -11.26 40.06
CA VAL A 270 -25.49 -10.69 39.06
C VAL A 270 -24.18 -11.49 39.04
N PRO A 271 -23.76 -12.09 37.92
CA PRO A 271 -22.38 -12.53 37.74
C PRO A 271 -21.55 -11.39 37.14
N VAL A 272 -20.47 -11.04 37.83
CA VAL A 272 -19.38 -10.19 37.35
C VAL A 272 -18.77 -10.83 36.09
N PRO A 273 -18.49 -10.06 35.00
CA PRO A 273 -17.76 -10.61 33.88
C PRO A 273 -16.30 -10.89 34.29
N THR A 274 -16.02 -12.16 34.54
CA THR A 274 -14.69 -12.74 34.67
C THR A 274 -14.03 -12.82 33.29
N SER A 275 -12.81 -12.29 33.18
CA SER A 275 -11.95 -12.48 32.01
C SER A 275 -11.70 -13.98 31.76
N PRO A 276 -11.90 -14.51 30.54
CA PRO A 276 -11.48 -15.87 30.24
C PRO A 276 -9.95 -15.93 30.20
N ALA A 277 -9.43 -16.73 31.13
CA ALA A 277 -8.05 -17.15 31.20
C ALA A 277 -7.66 -17.94 29.94
N PHE A 278 -6.57 -17.53 29.30
CA PHE A 278 -5.86 -18.39 28.36
C PHE A 278 -5.11 -19.47 29.16
N SER A 279 -5.57 -20.71 29.02
CA SER A 279 -4.82 -21.90 29.43
C SER A 279 -3.73 -22.17 28.41
N SER A 280 -2.48 -21.91 28.78
CA SER A 280 -1.30 -22.45 28.12
C SER A 280 -1.05 -23.88 28.60
N SER A 281 -0.95 -24.83 27.69
CA SER A 281 -0.42 -26.17 27.95
C SER A 281 0.71 -26.46 26.96
N TYR A 282 1.95 -26.27 27.41
CA TYR A 282 3.07 -27.23 27.41
C TYR A 282 4.28 -26.51 28.05
N ALA A 283 4.72 -27.03 29.21
CA ALA A 283 6.02 -26.73 29.85
C ALA A 283 7.15 -27.42 29.04
N SER A 284 8.45 -27.17 29.19
CA SER A 284 9.31 -26.61 30.25
C SER A 284 10.51 -25.93 29.56
N GLU A 285 11.17 -24.88 30.05
CA GLU A 285 12.17 -24.97 31.11
C GLU A 285 12.68 -23.54 31.43
N SER A 286 13.02 -23.32 32.69
CA SER A 286 13.40 -22.03 33.27
C SER A 286 14.81 -21.57 32.91
N ARG A 287 14.97 -20.32 32.47
CA ARG A 287 16.03 -19.40 32.94
C ARG A 287 15.58 -17.96 32.81
N ALA A 288 15.53 -17.27 33.94
CA ALA A 288 15.02 -15.91 34.08
C ALA A 288 16.06 -14.86 33.70
N SER A 289 15.74 -14.03 32.69
CA SER A 289 16.17 -12.63 32.50
C SER A 289 15.58 -12.13 31.17
N GLY A 290 14.63 -11.20 31.01
CA GLY A 290 13.89 -10.33 31.91
C GLY A 290 13.05 -9.32 31.10
N ALA A 291 12.08 -9.76 30.28
CA ALA A 291 11.10 -8.89 29.61
C ALA A 291 10.04 -8.22 30.54
N PRO A 292 9.58 -8.81 31.66
CA PRO A 292 8.61 -8.13 32.53
C PRO A 292 9.20 -6.97 33.33
N ARG A 293 10.54 -6.84 33.40
CA ARG A 293 11.21 -5.67 33.97
C ARG A 293 11.28 -4.51 32.96
N ALA A 294 11.40 -4.80 31.67
CA ALA A 294 11.30 -3.81 30.59
C ALA A 294 9.87 -3.25 30.47
N LEU A 295 8.84 -4.08 30.63
CA LEU A 295 7.45 -3.60 30.64
C LEU A 295 7.10 -2.74 31.86
N ARG A 296 7.68 -3.00 33.04
CA ARG A 296 7.52 -2.10 34.20
C ARG A 296 8.32 -0.80 34.09
N ALA A 297 9.38 -0.76 33.28
CA ALA A 297 10.07 0.49 32.95
C ALA A 297 9.25 1.38 32.00
N PHE A 298 8.35 0.80 31.20
CA PHE A 298 7.47 1.54 30.29
C PHE A 298 6.21 2.10 30.96
N GLY A 299 5.68 1.42 31.99
CA GLY A 299 4.43 1.81 32.65
C GLY A 299 4.55 2.84 33.79
N ALA A 300 5.76 3.31 34.10
CA ALA A 300 5.99 4.19 35.24
C ALA A 300 6.93 5.35 34.91
N ARG A 301 6.50 6.29 34.04
CA ARG A 301 7.01 7.68 34.01
C ARG A 301 6.02 8.55 33.23
N GLY A 302 5.57 9.63 33.87
CA GLY A 302 4.51 10.49 33.39
C GLY A 302 4.86 11.36 32.18
N ALA A 303 3.79 11.87 31.54
CA ALA A 303 3.69 13.05 30.69
C ALA A 303 4.89 13.43 29.78
N SER A 304 4.71 13.12 28.49
CA SER A 304 5.15 13.88 27.31
C SER A 304 6.61 14.38 27.32
N ALA A 305 7.52 13.50 26.89
CA ALA A 305 8.73 13.91 26.20
C ALA A 305 8.61 13.35 24.78
N GLU A 306 8.63 14.22 23.77
CA GLU A 306 8.68 13.79 22.37
C GLU A 306 9.98 13.03 22.13
N ARG A 307 9.89 11.87 21.48
CA ARG A 307 11.06 11.02 21.21
C ARG A 307 11.40 11.10 19.74
N ILE A 308 12.69 11.07 19.41
CA ILE A 308 13.18 10.88 18.05
C ILE A 308 13.81 9.49 17.99
N ALA A 309 13.24 8.61 17.17
CA ALA A 309 13.88 7.36 16.82
C ALA A 309 14.92 7.68 15.74
N ILE A 310 16.20 7.38 15.98
CA ILE A 310 17.31 7.71 15.06
C ILE A 310 17.58 6.53 14.11
N GLY A 311 17.22 5.31 14.53
CA GLY A 311 17.36 4.11 13.71
C GLY A 311 18.75 3.47 13.86
N LEU A 312 19.16 2.70 12.84
CA LEU A 312 20.46 2.05 12.79
C LEU A 312 21.48 2.95 12.12
N ILE A 313 22.55 3.29 12.84
CA ILE A 313 23.62 4.18 12.38
C ILE A 313 24.99 3.52 12.57
N ASP A 314 25.94 3.83 11.70
CA ASP A 314 27.33 3.43 11.89
C ASP A 314 28.02 4.26 12.99
N GLU A 315 29.16 3.77 13.50
CA GLU A 315 29.90 4.44 14.58
C GLU A 315 30.30 5.89 14.24
N ALA A 316 30.64 6.17 12.98
CA ALA A 316 31.05 7.51 12.59
C ALA A 316 29.86 8.49 12.60
N VAL A 317 28.66 8.03 12.25
CA VAL A 317 27.41 8.78 12.39
C VAL A 317 27.05 8.93 13.88
N ALA A 318 27.18 7.87 14.68
CA ALA A 318 26.90 7.89 16.12
C ALA A 318 27.72 8.94 16.87
N GLU A 319 29.02 9.07 16.59
CA GLU A 319 29.87 10.12 17.17
C GLU A 319 29.38 11.54 16.85
N ARG A 320 28.91 11.78 15.63
CA ARG A 320 28.35 13.09 15.25
C ARG A 320 27.02 13.35 15.95
N VAL A 321 26.17 12.33 16.06
CA VAL A 321 24.90 12.39 16.78
C VAL A 321 25.13 12.71 18.25
N ARG A 322 26.04 11.99 18.94
CA ARG A 322 26.42 12.23 20.34
C ARG A 322 26.81 13.68 20.59
N PHE A 323 27.65 14.24 19.72
CA PHE A 323 28.06 15.64 19.83
C PHE A 323 26.89 16.62 19.62
N LEU A 324 26.04 16.34 18.62
CA LEU A 324 24.95 17.23 18.21
C LEU A 324 23.81 17.30 19.22
N VAL A 325 23.50 16.19 19.88
CA VAL A 325 22.39 16.07 20.83
C VAL A 325 22.82 16.28 22.28
N ASN A 326 24.12 16.50 22.53
CA ASN A 326 24.63 16.79 23.87
C ASN A 326 23.92 18.01 24.47
N GLY A 327 23.22 17.79 25.59
CA GLY A 327 22.42 18.81 26.26
C GLY A 327 21.03 19.06 25.67
N LYS A 328 20.64 18.39 24.58
CA LYS A 328 19.30 18.51 23.94
C LYS A 328 18.32 17.42 24.38
N GLY A 329 18.76 16.46 25.17
CA GLY A 329 17.93 15.35 25.62
C GLY A 329 18.75 14.17 26.11
N ASP A 330 18.04 13.08 26.43
CA ASP A 330 18.65 11.82 26.84
C ASP A 330 18.79 10.91 25.62
N LEU A 331 20.03 10.71 25.16
CA LEU A 331 20.36 9.79 24.08
C LEU A 331 20.51 8.36 24.64
N ILE A 332 19.78 7.41 24.06
CA ILE A 332 19.82 6.00 24.37
C ILE A 332 20.39 5.27 23.16
N GLU A 333 21.50 4.56 23.36
CA GLU A 333 22.17 3.77 22.35
C GLU A 333 22.22 2.30 22.76
N GLU A 334 21.92 1.42 21.81
CA GLU A 334 21.97 -0.02 21.97
C GLU A 334 22.78 -0.64 20.82
N ALA A 335 23.43 -1.77 21.08
CA ALA A 335 24.13 -2.50 20.02
C ALA A 335 23.12 -2.95 18.96
N GLY A 336 23.41 -2.63 17.69
CA GLY A 336 22.58 -3.02 16.56
C GLY A 336 22.61 -4.54 16.30
N PRO A 337 21.69 -5.05 15.47
CA PRO A 337 21.61 -6.47 15.12
C PRO A 337 22.80 -6.95 14.28
N GLU A 338 23.56 -6.04 13.66
CA GLU A 338 24.76 -6.32 12.87
C GLU A 338 25.99 -5.68 13.53
N ALA A 339 27.15 -6.34 13.39
CA ALA A 339 28.40 -5.87 13.97
C ALA A 339 28.82 -4.52 13.34
N GLY A 340 28.91 -3.48 14.18
CA GLY A 340 29.31 -2.13 13.75
C GLY A 340 28.15 -1.16 13.51
N LEU A 341 26.90 -1.58 13.72
CA LEU A 341 25.74 -0.70 13.75
C LEU A 341 25.27 -0.45 15.19
N ILE A 342 24.79 0.76 15.45
CA ILE A 342 24.22 1.21 16.71
C ILE A 342 22.76 1.59 16.47
N SER A 343 21.87 1.09 17.31
CA SER A 343 20.48 1.57 17.38
C SER A 343 20.42 2.75 18.33
N ALA A 344 19.96 3.91 17.87
CA ALA A 344 19.89 5.12 18.69
C ALA A 344 18.47 5.68 18.79
N SER A 345 18.13 6.23 19.96
CA SER A 345 16.90 7.00 20.18
C SER A 345 17.15 8.15 21.15
N LEU A 346 16.54 9.30 20.89
CA LEU A 346 16.69 10.51 21.71
C LEU A 346 15.36 10.85 22.36
N ALA A 347 15.33 10.95 23.69
CA ALA A 347 14.24 11.62 24.39
C ALA A 347 14.55 13.11 24.48
N VAL A 348 13.82 13.93 23.72
CA VAL A 348 14.11 15.36 23.58
C VAL A 348 13.72 16.09 24.87
N ALA A 349 14.60 16.99 25.34
CA ALA A 349 14.35 17.79 26.53
C ALA A 349 13.16 18.75 26.32
N ARG A 350 12.40 19.03 27.39
CA ARG A 350 11.28 19.98 27.30
C ARG A 350 11.79 21.39 26.96
N GLY A 351 11.24 21.97 25.90
CA GLY A 351 11.60 23.32 25.43
C GLY A 351 12.54 23.34 24.22
N GLU A 352 13.07 22.18 23.82
CA GLU A 352 13.80 22.04 22.55
C GLU A 352 12.82 21.95 21.37
N ASP A 353 13.21 22.54 20.24
CA ASP A 353 12.48 22.43 18.98
C ASP A 353 12.79 21.09 18.32
N VAL A 354 11.84 20.16 18.42
CA VAL A 354 11.97 18.78 17.95
C VAL A 354 12.23 18.71 16.45
N ASP A 355 11.61 19.59 15.65
CA ASP A 355 11.78 19.62 14.21
C ASP A 355 13.18 20.14 13.83
N ALA A 356 13.71 21.12 14.59
CA ALA A 356 15.08 21.61 14.42
C ALA A 356 16.12 20.55 14.81
N VAL A 357 15.88 19.78 15.87
CA VAL A 357 16.74 18.66 16.27
C VAL A 357 16.72 17.56 15.22
N LEU A 358 15.55 17.21 14.70
CA LEU A 358 15.42 16.20 13.64
C LEU A 358 16.16 16.61 12.36
N LEU A 359 16.01 17.85 11.92
CA LEU A 359 16.70 18.36 10.74
C LEU A 359 18.24 18.30 10.91
N ALA A 360 18.73 18.62 12.10
CA ALA A 360 20.14 18.58 12.42
C ALA A 360 20.68 17.13 12.46
N LEU A 361 19.87 16.16 12.90
CA LEU A 361 20.19 14.73 12.84
C LEU A 361 20.31 14.22 11.39
N TRP A 362 19.40 14.61 10.49
CA TRP A 362 19.52 14.29 9.06
C TRP A 362 20.81 14.88 8.46
N GLN A 363 21.17 16.11 8.81
CA GLN A 363 22.44 16.71 8.35
C GLN A 363 23.68 15.98 8.90
N ALA A 364 23.57 15.33 10.06
CA ALA A 364 24.62 14.50 10.62
C ALA A 364 24.69 13.09 9.99
N GLY A 365 23.76 12.74 9.08
CA GLY A 365 23.72 11.47 8.37
C GLY A 365 22.83 10.41 9.02
N ALA A 366 21.99 10.77 9.98
CA ALA A 366 20.96 9.88 10.52
C ALA A 366 19.68 9.96 9.68
N ASP A 367 19.77 9.59 8.41
CA ASP A 367 18.72 9.82 7.40
C ASP A 367 17.36 9.15 7.71
N GLU A 368 17.39 8.09 8.51
CA GLU A 368 16.20 7.34 8.94
C GLU A 368 15.54 7.91 10.20
N ALA A 369 16.05 9.01 10.77
CA ALA A 369 15.49 9.56 11.99
C ALA A 369 14.05 10.07 11.79
N PHE A 370 13.16 9.82 12.76
CA PHE A 370 11.78 10.33 12.77
C PHE A 370 11.24 10.57 14.18
N VAL A 371 10.26 11.47 14.30
CA VAL A 371 9.60 11.77 15.59
C VAL A 371 8.56 10.71 15.93
N VAL A 372 8.63 10.18 17.14
CA VAL A 372 7.64 9.32 17.77
C VAL A 372 6.80 10.16 18.72
N ARG A 373 5.54 10.40 18.35
CA ARG A 373 4.54 11.06 19.19
C ARG A 373 3.63 9.98 19.77
N ASN A 374 3.57 9.92 21.11
CA ASN A 374 2.69 9.01 21.85
C ASN A 374 1.30 9.60 22.06
#